data_AF-A0A7X4FPK0-F1
#
_entry.id   AF-A0A7X4FPK0-F1
#
_cell.length_a   1.000
_cell.length_b   1.000
_cell.length_c   1.000
_cell.angle_alpha   90.00
_cell.angle_beta   90.00
_cell.angle_gamma   90.00
#
_symmetry.space_group_name_H-M   'P 1'
#
loop_
_entity.id
_entity.type
_entity.pdbx_description
1 polymer ?
#
loop_
_entity_poly.entity_id
_entity_poly.type
_entity_poly.pdbx_seq_one_letter_code
_entity_poly.pdbx_strand_id
1 'polypeptide(L)'
;MAGLKKAGSNWVDGDRFFDRDGELDVLRARVQNGTHTLLTAQRRMGKTSLIRELLRRLRAEGRFETVFVDLEDVRTAADAVVEIGVESRHVHGAFDRIKSLFANVLHGIGDRIDELAVAEVRVKLRAGIDAGNWRQKGDAVCAA
;
A
#
# COMPACT_ATOMS: atom_id res chain seq x y z
N MET A 1 -7.63 -9.96 23.06
CA MET A 1 -8.74 -10.40 22.18
C MET A 1 -8.27 -10.30 20.75
N ALA A 2 -8.03 -11.43 20.08
CA ALA A 2 -7.70 -11.44 18.66
C ALA A 2 -8.94 -11.01 17.87
N GLY A 3 -8.88 -9.86 17.22
CA GLY A 3 -9.97 -9.39 16.36
C GLY A 3 -10.25 -10.40 15.25
N LEU A 4 -11.53 -10.65 14.98
CA LEU A 4 -11.98 -11.40 13.81
C LEU A 4 -11.38 -10.76 12.55
N LYS A 5 -10.38 -11.40 11.94
CA LYS A 5 -9.91 -11.05 10.59
C LYS A 5 -11.05 -11.37 9.63
N LYS A 6 -11.56 -10.36 8.91
CA LYS A 6 -12.51 -10.50 7.80
C LYS A 6 -12.03 -11.67 6.92
N ALA A 7 -12.88 -12.65 6.66
CA ALA A 7 -12.54 -13.80 5.81
C ALA A 7 -11.96 -13.26 4.50
N GLY A 8 -10.66 -13.45 4.30
CA GLY A 8 -9.93 -12.82 3.21
C GLY A 8 -10.57 -13.17 1.87
N SER A 9 -10.64 -12.20 0.95
CA SER A 9 -10.98 -12.51 -0.43
C SER A 9 -10.04 -13.60 -0.93
N ASN A 10 -10.57 -14.66 -1.55
CA ASN A 10 -9.77 -15.79 -2.04
C ASN A 10 -9.04 -15.38 -3.33
N TRP A 11 -8.03 -14.52 -3.21
CA TRP A 11 -7.11 -14.16 -4.28
C TRP A 11 -5.97 -15.17 -4.36
N VAL A 12 -5.31 -15.22 -5.52
CA VAL A 12 -4.22 -16.14 -5.83
C VAL A 12 -3.05 -15.39 -6.47
N ASP A 13 -1.86 -15.93 -6.33
CA ASP A 13 -0.60 -15.50 -6.93
C ASP A 13 0.32 -16.73 -7.13
N GLY A 14 1.46 -16.53 -7.78
CA GLY A 14 2.47 -17.56 -8.01
C GLY A 14 1.91 -18.77 -8.76
N ASP A 15 2.18 -19.97 -8.26
CA ASP A 15 1.83 -21.24 -8.91
C ASP A 15 0.32 -21.44 -9.10
N ARG A 16 -0.51 -20.72 -8.34
CA ARG A 16 -1.98 -20.79 -8.45
C ARG A 16 -2.56 -19.75 -9.42
N PHE A 17 -1.72 -18.88 -9.98
CA PHE A 17 -2.11 -17.87 -10.95
C PHE A 17 -1.76 -18.33 -12.36
N PHE A 18 -2.75 -18.44 -13.25
CA PHE A 18 -2.57 -18.96 -14.61
C PHE A 18 -3.49 -18.25 -15.61
N ASP A 19 -3.20 -18.42 -16.91
CA ASP A 19 -4.02 -18.01 -18.07
C ASP A 19 -4.30 -16.50 -18.17
N ARG A 20 -3.36 -15.65 -17.72
CA ARG A 20 -3.49 -14.17 -17.75
C ARG A 20 -2.20 -13.45 -18.11
N ASP A 21 -1.25 -14.15 -18.74
CA ASP A 21 0.07 -13.57 -19.06
C ASP A 21 -0.05 -12.40 -20.05
N GLY A 22 -1.00 -12.44 -20.99
CA GLY A 22 -1.25 -11.33 -21.90
C GLY A 22 -1.67 -10.03 -21.20
N GLU A 23 -2.54 -10.10 -20.19
CA GLU A 23 -2.89 -8.92 -19.40
C GLU A 23 -1.76 -8.46 -18.48
N LEU A 24 -0.96 -9.40 -17.95
CA LEU A 24 0.24 -9.06 -17.20
C LEU A 24 1.23 -8.28 -18.06
N ASP A 25 1.47 -8.70 -19.30
CA ASP A 25 2.40 -8.04 -20.22
C ASP A 25 1.94 -6.61 -20.53
N VAL A 26 0.65 -6.41 -20.80
CA VAL A 26 0.08 -5.07 -21.03
C VAL A 26 0.23 -4.18 -19.79
N LEU A 27 -0.08 -4.70 -18.60
CA LEU A 27 0.05 -3.94 -17.36
C LEU A 27 1.52 -3.64 -17.03
N ARG A 28 2.42 -4.59 -17.25
CA ARG A 28 3.86 -4.44 -17.05
C ARG A 28 4.43 -3.34 -17.93
N ALA A 29 4.08 -3.33 -19.22
CA ALA A 29 4.50 -2.28 -20.15
C ALA A 29 4.01 -0.89 -19.70
N ARG A 30 2.76 -0.78 -19.23
CA ARG A 30 2.22 0.48 -18.68
C ARG A 30 3.01 0.96 -17.46
N VAL A 31 3.30 0.07 -16.52
CA VAL A 31 4.11 0.41 -15.33
C VAL A 31 5.51 0.87 -15.73
N GLN A 32 6.17 0.15 -16.64
CA GLN A 32 7.51 0.50 -17.13
C GLN A 32 7.55 1.86 -17.84
N ASN A 33 6.45 2.25 -18.48
CA ASN A 33 6.30 3.55 -19.13
C ASN A 33 5.79 4.67 -18.17
N GLY A 34 5.73 4.41 -16.86
CA GLY A 34 5.25 5.40 -15.88
C GLY A 34 3.77 5.77 -16.04
N THR A 35 2.97 4.89 -16.66
CA THR A 35 1.58 5.19 -16.99
C THR A 35 0.64 4.89 -15.82
N HIS A 36 -0.06 5.92 -15.32
CA HIS A 36 -1.16 5.74 -14.37
C HIS A 36 -2.27 4.88 -15.00
N THR A 37 -2.63 3.79 -14.34
CA THR A 37 -3.54 2.79 -14.90
C THR A 37 -4.74 2.57 -13.98
N LEU A 38 -5.95 2.77 -14.52
CA LEU A 38 -7.19 2.41 -13.86
C LEU A 38 -7.69 1.07 -14.43
N LEU A 39 -7.79 0.04 -13.57
CA LEU A 39 -8.31 -1.28 -13.93
C LEU A 39 -9.77 -1.44 -13.47
N THR A 40 -10.68 -1.62 -14.42
CA THR A 40 -12.11 -1.83 -14.14
C THR A 40 -12.56 -3.23 -14.60
N ALA A 41 -13.39 -3.90 -13.79
CA ALA A 41 -14.08 -5.14 -14.17
C ALA A 41 -15.15 -5.46 -13.10
N GLN A 42 -16.04 -6.42 -13.37
CA GLN A 42 -17.00 -6.94 -12.39
C GLN A 42 -16.32 -7.60 -11.16
N ARG A 43 -17.05 -7.77 -10.04
CA ARG A 43 -16.54 -8.47 -8.85
C ARG A 43 -16.16 -9.91 -9.21
N ARG A 44 -15.14 -10.45 -8.53
CA ARG A 44 -14.63 -11.83 -8.69
C ARG A 44 -13.98 -12.17 -10.04
N MET A 45 -13.70 -11.17 -10.89
CA MET A 45 -12.90 -11.34 -12.13
C MET A 45 -11.38 -11.50 -11.90
N GLY A 46 -10.94 -11.75 -10.67
CA GLY A 46 -9.51 -11.95 -10.35
C GLY A 46 -8.63 -10.70 -10.44
N LYS A 47 -9.19 -9.48 -10.46
CA LYS A 47 -8.40 -8.23 -10.53
C LYS A 47 -7.35 -8.12 -9.42
N THR A 48 -7.74 -8.43 -8.18
CA THR A 48 -6.82 -8.40 -7.03
C THR A 48 -5.67 -9.39 -7.20
N SER A 49 -5.97 -10.61 -7.66
CA SER A 49 -4.98 -11.63 -8.00
C SER A 49 -4.01 -11.13 -9.08
N LEU A 50 -4.54 -10.57 -10.18
CA LEU A 50 -3.76 -10.04 -11.30
C LEU A 50 -2.79 -8.95 -10.85
N ILE A 51 -3.26 -7.98 -10.06
CA ILE A 51 -2.40 -6.91 -9.55
C ILE A 51 -1.36 -7.44 -8.57
N ARG A 52 -1.74 -8.34 -7.64
CA ARG A 52 -0.78 -8.96 -6.71
C ARG A 52 0.31 -9.73 -7.43
N GLU A 53 -0.04 -10.50 -8.45
CA GLU A 53 0.91 -11.24 -9.27
C GLU A 53 1.84 -10.30 -10.04
N LEU A 54 1.29 -9.23 -10.65
CA LEU A 54 2.11 -8.20 -11.30
C LEU A 54 3.14 -7.60 -10.32
N LEU A 55 2.70 -7.18 -9.14
CA LEU A 55 3.59 -6.60 -8.13
C LEU A 55 4.66 -7.59 -7.66
N ARG A 56 4.30 -8.88 -7.52
CA ARG A 56 5.24 -9.96 -7.16
C ARG A 56 6.33 -10.13 -8.21
N ARG A 57 5.95 -10.20 -9.51
CA ARG A 57 6.90 -10.32 -10.62
C ARG A 57 7.82 -9.09 -10.71
N LEU A 58 7.26 -7.88 -10.58
CA LEU A 58 8.02 -6.62 -10.59
C LEU A 58 9.03 -6.53 -9.43
N ARG A 59 8.67 -6.98 -8.23
CA ARG A 59 9.62 -7.07 -7.10
C ARG A 59 10.73 -8.08 -7.37
N ALA A 60 10.40 -9.25 -7.92
CA ALA A 60 11.38 -10.29 -8.23
C ALA A 60 12.42 -9.83 -9.28
N GLU A 61 12.06 -8.88 -10.13
CA GLU A 61 12.99 -8.24 -11.07
C GLU A 61 13.97 -7.25 -10.40
N GLY A 62 13.73 -6.85 -9.16
CA GLY A 62 14.58 -5.93 -8.40
C GLY A 62 14.58 -4.48 -8.92
N ARG A 63 13.73 -4.15 -9.89
CA ARG A 63 13.67 -2.82 -10.53
C ARG A 63 12.63 -1.89 -9.94
N PHE A 64 11.64 -2.44 -9.24
CA PHE A 64 10.52 -1.70 -8.69
C PHE A 64 10.32 -2.05 -7.22
N GLU A 65 10.31 -1.02 -6.39
CA GLU A 65 9.69 -1.08 -5.08
C GLU A 65 8.17 -1.01 -5.29
N THR A 66 7.42 -1.95 -4.72
CA THR A 66 5.97 -2.00 -4.93
C THR A 66 5.20 -2.09 -3.61
N VAL A 67 4.10 -1.35 -3.55
CA VAL A 67 3.19 -1.30 -2.40
C VAL A 67 1.80 -1.73 -2.86
N PHE A 68 1.16 -2.59 -2.08
CA PHE A 68 -0.25 -2.92 -2.26
C PHE A 68 -1.02 -2.30 -1.09
N VAL A 69 -1.94 -1.38 -1.38
CA VAL A 69 -2.77 -0.72 -0.36
C VAL A 69 -4.21 -1.14 -0.57
N ASP A 70 -4.81 -1.77 0.45
CA ASP A 70 -6.24 -2.08 0.46
C ASP A 70 -7.02 -0.92 1.08
N LEU A 71 -7.91 -0.32 0.30
CA LEU A 71 -8.72 0.82 0.71
C LEU A 71 -10.19 0.43 0.94
N GLU A 72 -10.55 -0.86 0.94
CA GLU A 72 -11.95 -1.31 1.06
C GLU A 72 -12.63 -0.80 2.35
N ASP A 73 -11.90 -0.80 3.47
CA ASP A 73 -12.44 -0.42 4.79
C ASP A 73 -12.11 1.04 5.18
N VAL A 74 -11.51 1.82 4.28
CA VAL A 74 -11.15 3.22 4.50
C VAL A 74 -12.40 4.11 4.44
N ARG A 75 -12.54 5.04 5.39
CA ARG A 75 -13.74 5.90 5.53
C ARG A 75 -13.52 7.34 5.07
N THR A 76 -12.28 7.82 5.10
CA THR A 76 -11.93 9.22 4.80
C THR A 76 -10.66 9.30 3.97
N ALA A 77 -10.43 10.45 3.32
CA ALA A 77 -9.18 10.71 2.61
C ALA A 77 -7.97 10.71 3.57
N ALA A 78 -8.15 11.22 4.79
CA ALA A 78 -7.14 11.15 5.85
C ALA A 78 -6.76 9.70 6.16
N ASP A 79 -7.75 8.82 6.35
CA ASP A 79 -7.50 7.39 6.56
C ASP A 79 -6.77 6.75 5.38
N ALA A 80 -7.09 7.14 4.14
CA ALA A 80 -6.40 6.64 2.95
C ALA A 80 -4.90 6.99 2.98
N VAL A 81 -4.56 8.24 3.33
CA VAL A 81 -3.17 8.69 3.46
C VAL A 81 -2.44 7.89 4.55
N VAL A 82 -3.10 7.60 5.67
CA VAL A 82 -2.52 6.75 6.73
C VAL A 82 -2.24 5.35 6.20
N GLU A 83 -3.20 4.69 5.56
CA GLU A 83 -2.99 3.32 5.07
C GLU A 83 -1.91 3.26 3.98
N ILE A 84 -1.85 4.25 3.09
CA ILE A 84 -0.76 4.38 2.11
C ILE A 84 0.60 4.50 2.81
N GLY A 85 0.71 5.39 3.80
CA GLY A 85 1.95 5.56 4.55
C GLY A 85 2.37 4.29 5.28
N VAL A 86 1.44 3.64 5.99
CA VAL A 86 1.71 2.41 6.73
C VAL A 86 2.16 1.29 5.80
N GLU A 87 1.51 1.07 4.65
CA GLU A 87 1.92 0.01 3.72
C GLU A 87 3.19 0.33 2.94
N SER A 88 3.53 1.60 2.79
CA SER A 88 4.79 2.03 2.16
C SER A 88 6.02 1.83 3.04
N ARG A 89 5.87 1.36 4.29
CA ARG A 89 6.99 1.13 5.22
C ARG A 89 8.08 0.18 4.71
N HIS A 90 7.70 -0.73 3.81
CA HIS A 90 8.60 -1.73 3.24
C HIS A 90 9.42 -1.20 2.06
N VAL A 91 9.09 0.01 1.58
CA VAL A 91 9.84 0.68 0.51
C VAL A 91 11.00 1.45 1.14
N HIS A 92 12.21 1.17 0.67
CA HIS A 92 13.42 1.83 1.16
C HIS A 92 13.27 3.37 1.18
N GLY A 93 13.59 3.99 2.32
CA GLY A 93 13.53 5.45 2.53
C GLY A 93 12.11 6.06 2.61
N ALA A 94 11.06 5.34 2.20
CA ALA A 94 9.68 5.85 2.35
C ALA A 94 9.27 5.94 3.82
N PHE A 95 9.66 4.95 4.64
CA PHE A 95 9.34 4.98 6.06
C PHE A 95 10.04 6.11 6.81
N ASP A 96 11.30 6.41 6.48
CA ASP A 96 12.04 7.51 7.11
C ASP A 96 11.43 8.86 6.73
N ARG A 97 10.97 9.04 5.49
CA ARG A 97 10.20 10.22 5.08
C ARG A 97 8.90 10.34 5.87
N ILE A 98 8.15 9.26 6.03
CA ILE A 98 6.93 9.26 6.84
C ILE A 98 7.28 9.61 8.30
N LYS A 99 8.31 9.00 8.88
CA LYS A 99 8.79 9.35 10.23
C LYS A 99 9.12 10.83 10.33
N SER A 100 9.84 11.42 9.37
CA SER A 100 10.23 12.83 9.41
C SER A 100 9.03 13.77 9.27
N LEU A 101 8.09 13.44 8.38
CA LEU A 101 6.88 14.25 8.14
C LEU A 101 5.91 14.25 9.32
N PHE A 102 6.00 13.22 10.15
CA PHE A 102 5.18 13.03 11.34
C PHE A 102 6.01 12.97 12.62
N ALA A 103 7.22 13.53 12.64
CA ALA A 103 8.13 13.45 13.79
C ALA A 103 7.49 13.96 15.09
N ASN A 104 6.68 15.02 14.99
CA ASN A 104 5.94 15.61 16.11
C ASN A 104 4.89 14.66 16.71
N VAL A 105 4.41 13.70 15.92
CA VAL A 105 3.33 12.77 16.29
C VAL A 105 3.87 11.36 16.57
N LEU A 106 4.96 10.97 15.90
CA LEU A 106 5.63 9.67 16.02
C LEU A 106 6.73 9.66 17.10
N HIS A 107 6.88 10.73 17.88
CA HIS A 107 7.83 10.79 18.98
C HIS A 107 7.73 9.54 19.89
N GLY A 108 8.88 8.92 20.17
CA GLY A 108 8.99 7.75 21.05
C GLY A 108 8.78 6.38 20.40
N ILE A 109 8.48 6.31 19.10
CA ILE A 109 8.47 5.02 18.39
C ILE A 109 9.92 4.64 18.08
N GLY A 110 10.41 3.56 18.70
CA GLY A 110 11.76 3.05 18.46
C GLY A 110 11.96 2.53 17.03
N ASP A 111 13.21 2.39 16.60
CA ASP A 111 13.54 2.02 15.22
C ASP A 111 13.22 0.57 14.83
N ARG A 112 12.83 -0.29 15.79
CA ARG A 112 12.42 -1.67 15.53
C ARG A 112 10.92 -1.71 15.19
N ILE A 113 10.62 -1.98 13.91
CA ILE A 113 9.25 -2.12 13.42
C ILE A 113 8.80 -3.57 13.61
N ASP A 114 8.16 -3.86 14.75
CA ASP A 114 7.38 -5.09 14.94
C ASP A 114 5.89 -4.82 14.66
N GLU A 115 5.03 -5.85 14.60
CA GLU A 115 3.58 -5.68 14.37
C GLU A 115 2.92 -4.71 15.38
N LEU A 116 3.39 -4.74 16.63
CA LEU A 116 2.96 -3.81 17.68
C LEU A 116 3.34 -2.36 17.36
N ALA A 117 4.53 -2.13 16.80
CA ALA A 117 4.98 -0.81 16.37
C ALA A 117 4.16 -0.30 15.18
N VAL A 118 3.76 -1.19 14.25
CA VAL A 118 2.91 -0.80 13.10
C VAL A 118 1.53 -0.33 13.56
N ALA A 119 0.92 -1.02 14.51
CA ALA A 119 -0.37 -0.61 15.08
C ALA A 119 -0.26 0.76 15.76
N GLU A 120 0.82 0.98 16.53
CA GLU A 120 1.07 2.25 17.19
C GLU A 120 1.30 3.40 16.20
N VAL A 121 2.12 3.17 15.16
CA VAL A 121 2.34 4.11 14.06
C VAL A 121 1.01 4.49 13.40
N ARG A 122 0.17 3.51 13.08
CA ARG A 122 -1.15 3.77 12.47
C ARG A 122 -2.02 4.66 13.37
N VAL A 123 -2.07 4.39 14.67
CA VAL A 123 -2.85 5.21 15.63
C VAL A 123 -2.32 6.63 15.68
N LYS A 124 -1.01 6.81 15.79
CA LYS A 124 -0.36 8.12 15.83
C LYS A 124 -0.57 8.89 14.53
N LEU A 125 -0.39 8.26 13.36
CA LEU A 125 -0.67 8.90 12.08
C LEU A 125 -2.14 9.34 11.96
N ARG A 126 -3.11 8.53 12.40
CA ARG A 126 -4.53 8.93 12.43
C ARG A 126 -4.80 10.13 13.34
N ALA A 127 -4.07 10.27 14.44
CA ALA A 127 -4.18 11.44 15.30
C ALA A 127 -3.57 12.72 14.67
N GLY A 128 -2.62 12.56 13.75
CA GLY A 128 -1.90 13.67 13.11
C GLY A 128 -2.42 14.07 11.72
N ILE A 129 -3.35 13.31 11.13
CA ILE A 129 -3.93 13.58 9.81
C ILE A 129 -5.43 13.78 9.93
N ASP A 130 -5.91 14.91 9.41
CA ASP A 130 -7.32 15.29 9.44
C ASP A 130 -7.78 15.89 8.09
N ALA A 131 -9.04 16.31 8.04
CA ALA A 131 -9.64 16.89 6.84
C ALA A 131 -8.96 18.19 6.35
N GLY A 132 -8.30 18.93 7.25
CA GLY A 132 -7.62 20.19 6.96
C GLY A 132 -6.20 20.02 6.44
N ASN A 133 -5.54 18.89 6.73
CA ASN A 133 -4.12 18.70 6.41
C ASN A 133 -3.80 17.46 5.55
N TRP A 134 -4.77 16.56 5.30
CA TRP A 134 -4.51 15.29 4.59
C TRP A 134 -3.87 15.47 3.22
N ARG A 135 -4.22 16.52 2.49
CA ARG A 135 -3.69 16.76 1.14
C ARG A 135 -2.21 17.08 1.17
N GLN A 136 -1.83 18.07 1.98
CA GLN A 136 -0.42 18.45 2.17
C GLN A 136 0.41 17.28 2.68
N LYS A 137 -0.13 16.52 3.65
CA LYS A 137 0.54 15.33 4.19
C LYS A 137 0.64 14.21 3.16
N GLY A 138 -0.41 13.99 2.36
CA GLY A 138 -0.44 13.00 1.29
C GLY A 138 0.57 13.31 0.18
N ASP A 139 0.64 14.58 -0.25
CA ASP A 139 1.63 15.04 -1.22
C ASP A 139 3.05 14.77 -0.71
N ALA A 140 3.30 15.02 0.58
CA ALA A 140 4.59 14.77 1.18
C ALA A 140 4.94 13.28 1.32
N VAL A 141 3.95 12.41 1.61
CA VAL A 141 4.13 10.94 1.62
C VAL A 141 4.49 10.42 0.23
N CYS A 142 3.90 11.02 -0.81
CA CYS A 142 4.10 10.62 -2.21
C CYS A 142 5.23 11.37 -2.93
N ALA A 143 5.90 12.32 -2.27
CA ALA A 143 7.02 13.07 -2.83
C ALA A 143 8.24 12.16 -2.93
N ALA A 144 8.42 11.57 -4.12
CA ALA A 144 9.55 10.73 -4.48
C ALA A 144 10.84 11.55 -4.59
#